data_AF-A0AAV2TWI3-F1
#
_entry.id   AF-A0AAV2TWI3-F1
#
_cell.length_a   1.000
_cell.length_b   1.000
_cell.length_c   1.000
_cell.angle_alpha   90.00
_cell.angle_beta   90.00
_cell.angle_gamma   90.00
#
_symmetry.space_group_name_H-M   'P 1'
#
loop_
_entity.id
_entity.type
_entity.pdbx_description
1 polymer ?
#
loop_
_entity_poly.entity_id
_entity_poly.type
_entity_poly.pdbx_seq_one_letter_code
_entity_poly.pdbx_strand_id
1 'polypeptide(L)'
;MPVKITKEDELLLEKYSQAASKKSSNLIYGNAILISVIPIWLFSRVHDLPLISNAILYAIISVCSAFLMGYAYNSSKAPLMERVASRRSDAITREISGQSAKDKKISKKERDDAVRDRTREVADYESTTYSIFYNNCVFLLILLVVSMVLQRFSGQASYFISMVLASGLTAFLSTGKGSL
;
A
#
# COMPACT_ATOMS: atom_id res chain seq x y z
N MET A 1 -13.27 9.01 35.19
CA MET A 1 -11.90 9.09 35.73
C MET A 1 -10.93 8.90 34.57
N PRO A 2 -9.96 9.80 34.34
CA PRO A 2 -8.93 9.55 33.34
C PRO A 2 -8.09 8.35 33.81
N VAL A 3 -8.12 7.27 33.04
CA VAL A 3 -7.26 6.10 33.28
C VAL A 3 -5.83 6.58 33.03
N LYS A 4 -4.99 6.59 34.08
CA LYS A 4 -3.56 6.83 33.90
C LYS A 4 -2.98 5.63 33.16
N ILE A 5 -2.65 5.82 31.90
CA ILE A 5 -1.87 4.85 31.12
C ILE A 5 -0.52 4.73 31.84
N THR A 6 -0.13 3.52 32.23
CA THR A 6 1.19 3.31 32.82
C THR A 6 2.24 3.26 31.72
N LYS A 7 3.51 3.56 32.02
CA LYS A 7 4.58 3.55 31.01
C LYS A 7 4.71 2.22 30.28
N GLU A 8 4.39 1.12 30.95
CA GLU A 8 4.37 -0.23 30.35
C GLU A 8 3.24 -0.41 29.33
N ASP A 9 2.06 0.17 29.59
CA ASP A 9 0.93 0.13 28.67
C ASP A 9 1.21 0.97 27.41
N GLU A 10 1.88 2.12 27.56
CA GLU A 10 2.36 2.93 26.42
C GLU A 10 3.35 2.14 25.56
N LEU A 11 4.31 1.47 26.20
CA LEU A 11 5.30 0.63 25.53
C LEU A 11 4.67 -0.56 24.80
N LEU A 12 3.64 -1.17 25.37
CA LEU A 12 2.89 -2.25 24.72
C LEU A 12 2.10 -1.73 23.52
N LEU A 13 1.35 -0.63 23.67
CA LEU A 13 0.61 0.01 22.58
C LEU A 13 1.54 0.44 21.44
N GLU A 14 2.70 0.98 21.77
CA GLU A 14 3.73 1.33 20.80
C GLU A 14 4.23 0.08 20.06
N LYS A 15 4.59 -0.98 20.78
CA LYS A 15 5.02 -2.26 20.17
C LYS A 15 3.97 -2.87 19.25
N TYR A 16 2.69 -2.89 19.65
CA TYR A 16 1.60 -3.38 18.80
C TYR A 16 1.40 -2.51 17.56
N SER A 17 1.47 -1.18 17.72
CA SER A 17 1.37 -0.24 16.60
C SER A 17 2.53 -0.41 15.62
N GLN A 18 3.76 -0.63 16.12
CA GLN A 18 4.96 -0.81 15.33
C GLN A 18 4.99 -2.17 14.63
N ALA A 19 4.55 -3.24 15.28
CA ALA A 19 4.54 -4.58 14.70
C ALA A 19 3.55 -4.70 13.53
N ALA A 20 2.32 -4.20 13.69
CA ALA A 20 1.33 -4.13 12.61
C ALA A 20 1.85 -3.27 11.45
N SER A 21 2.42 -2.10 11.76
CA SER A 21 3.02 -1.20 10.78
C SER A 21 4.20 -1.83 10.01
N LYS A 22 5.08 -2.58 10.68
CA LYS A 22 6.21 -3.28 10.05
C LYS A 22 5.77 -4.39 9.09
N LYS A 23 4.74 -5.17 9.45
CA LYS A 23 4.18 -6.22 8.58
C LYS A 23 3.59 -5.62 7.29
N SER A 24 2.79 -4.56 7.42
CA SER A 24 2.23 -3.84 6.28
C SER A 24 3.32 -3.15 5.44
N SER A 25 4.29 -2.50 6.09
CA SER A 25 5.41 -1.84 5.41
C SER A 25 6.24 -2.80 4.54
N ASN A 26 6.55 -3.99 5.06
CA ASN A 26 7.25 -5.01 4.27
C ASN A 26 6.45 -5.45 3.04
N LEU A 27 5.12 -5.58 3.16
CA LEU A 27 4.25 -5.90 2.02
C LEU A 27 4.22 -4.78 0.98
N ILE A 28 4.23 -3.53 1.43
CA ILE A 28 4.25 -2.33 0.57
C ILE A 28 5.54 -2.27 -0.25
N TYR A 29 6.71 -2.33 0.40
CA TYR A 29 8.00 -2.24 -0.29
C TYR A 29 8.29 -3.46 -1.16
N GLY A 30 7.88 -4.66 -0.73
CA GLY A 30 8.00 -5.87 -1.55
C GLY A 30 7.21 -5.74 -2.85
N ASN A 31 5.96 -5.27 -2.79
CA ASN A 31 5.15 -5.07 -3.99
C ASN A 31 5.67 -3.92 -4.86
N ALA A 32 6.21 -2.85 -4.26
CA ALA A 32 6.78 -1.73 -5.01
C ALA A 32 7.96 -2.13 -5.89
N ILE A 33 8.77 -3.10 -5.45
CA ILE A 33 9.87 -3.66 -6.23
C ILE A 33 9.33 -4.56 -7.35
N LEU A 34 8.36 -5.41 -7.06
CA LEU A 34 7.80 -6.31 -8.07
C LEU A 34 7.15 -5.53 -9.23
N ILE A 35 6.37 -4.49 -8.91
CA ILE A 35 5.70 -3.68 -9.94
C ILE A 35 6.69 -2.88 -10.79
N SER A 36 7.84 -2.46 -10.24
CA SER A 36 8.83 -1.66 -10.96
C SER A 36 9.73 -2.48 -11.89
N VAL A 37 9.74 -3.81 -11.73
CA VAL A 37 10.47 -4.75 -12.60
C VAL A 37 9.64 -5.17 -13.82
N ILE A 38 8.31 -5.21 -13.71
CA ILE A 38 7.40 -5.59 -14.81
C ILE A 38 7.64 -4.78 -16.11
N PRO A 39 7.81 -3.44 -16.06
CA PRO A 39 8.11 -2.64 -17.25
C PRO A 39 9.42 -3.02 -17.95
N ILE A 40 10.43 -3.52 -17.22
CA ILE A 40 11.70 -3.95 -17.84
C ILE A 40 11.44 -5.07 -18.85
N TRP A 41 10.56 -6.02 -18.50
CA TRP A 41 10.15 -7.08 -19.41
C TRP A 41 9.39 -6.53 -20.62
N LEU A 42 8.46 -5.59 -20.40
CA LEU A 42 7.69 -4.96 -21.47
C LEU A 42 8.62 -4.25 -22.49
N PHE A 43 9.56 -3.42 -22.02
CA PHE A 43 10.44 -2.65 -22.89
C PHE A 43 11.53 -3.48 -23.58
N SER A 44 11.98 -4.56 -22.94
CA SER A 44 12.95 -5.47 -23.57
C SER A 44 12.35 -6.36 -24.65
N ARG A 45 11.08 -6.75 -24.53
CA ARG A 45 10.41 -7.65 -25.49
C ARG A 45 9.57 -6.94 -26.54
N VAL A 46 8.98 -5.80 -26.22
CA VAL A 46 8.07 -5.09 -27.14
C VAL A 46 8.76 -3.94 -27.86
N HIS A 47 9.67 -3.23 -27.20
CA HIS A 47 10.38 -2.06 -27.76
C HIS A 47 11.82 -2.38 -28.18
N ASP A 48 12.20 -3.66 -28.19
CA ASP A 48 13.52 -4.18 -28.60
C ASP A 48 14.73 -3.44 -27.96
N LEU A 49 14.58 -2.90 -26.75
CA LEU A 49 15.65 -2.18 -26.06
C LEU A 49 16.60 -3.18 -25.36
N PRO A 50 17.88 -3.31 -25.80
CA PRO A 50 18.77 -4.35 -25.29
C PRO A 50 19.03 -4.21 -23.79
N LEU A 51 18.82 -5.31 -23.06
CA LEU A 51 18.92 -5.37 -21.59
C LEU A 51 20.32 -5.07 -21.08
N ILE A 52 21.34 -5.71 -21.65
CA ILE A 52 22.72 -5.65 -21.14
C ILE A 52 23.29 -4.24 -21.33
N SER A 53 23.11 -3.67 -22.53
CA SER A 53 23.63 -2.33 -22.85
C SER A 53 22.95 -1.21 -22.06
N ASN A 54 21.70 -1.41 -21.61
CA ASN A 54 20.93 -0.41 -20.88
C ASN A 54 20.67 -0.81 -19.42
N ALA A 55 21.41 -1.78 -18.87
CA ALA A 55 21.15 -2.34 -17.54
C ALA A 55 21.18 -1.28 -16.43
N ILE A 56 22.11 -0.33 -16.52
CA ILE A 56 22.23 0.79 -15.57
C ILE A 56 20.99 1.70 -15.64
N LEU A 57 20.50 2.00 -16.84
CA LEU A 57 19.31 2.81 -17.07
C LEU A 57 18.07 2.13 -16.47
N TYR A 58 17.90 0.83 -16.74
CA TYR A 58 16.83 0.02 -16.16
C TYR A 58 16.88 0.04 -14.63
N ALA A 59 18.06 -0.18 -14.03
CA ALA A 59 18.23 -0.20 -12.59
C ALA A 59 17.87 1.13 -11.93
N ILE A 60 18.42 2.25 -12.42
CA ILE A 60 18.19 3.58 -11.85
C ILE A 60 16.69 3.93 -11.90
N ILE A 61 16.07 3.73 -13.06
CA ILE A 61 14.66 4.09 -13.26
C ILE A 61 13.74 3.17 -12.44
N SER A 62 14.02 1.87 -12.35
CA SER A 62 13.22 0.95 -11.53
C SER A 62 13.33 1.23 -10.03
N VAL A 63 14.52 1.65 -9.55
CA VAL A 63 14.68 2.08 -8.14
C VAL A 63 13.89 3.37 -7.88
N CYS A 64 13.99 4.36 -8.77
CA CYS A 64 13.23 5.60 -8.67
C CYS A 64 11.71 5.32 -8.68
N SER A 65 11.25 4.50 -9.62
CA SER A 65 9.84 4.09 -9.73
C SER A 65 9.36 3.31 -8.50
N ALA A 66 10.19 2.42 -7.93
CA ALA A 66 9.85 1.69 -6.72
C ALA A 66 9.70 2.64 -5.52
N PHE A 67 10.56 3.66 -5.42
CA PHE A 67 10.44 4.68 -4.38
C PHE A 67 9.13 5.47 -4.51
N LEU A 68 8.79 5.93 -5.72
CA LEU A 68 7.55 6.66 -5.98
C LEU A 68 6.31 5.80 -5.73
N MET A 69 6.33 4.52 -6.12
CA MET A 69 5.22 3.60 -5.84
C MET A 69 5.07 3.29 -4.36
N GLY A 70 6.18 3.08 -3.64
CA GLY A 70 6.16 2.93 -2.19
C GLY A 70 5.58 4.16 -1.48
N TYR A 71 5.85 5.36 -2.00
CA TYR A 71 5.21 6.59 -1.55
C TYR A 71 3.70 6.59 -1.87
N ALA A 72 3.31 6.26 -3.10
CA ALA A 72 1.91 6.20 -3.52
C ALA A 72 1.08 5.23 -2.67
N TYR A 73 1.62 4.06 -2.33
CA TYR A 73 0.91 3.09 -1.49
C TYR A 73 0.65 3.61 -0.07
N ASN A 74 1.65 4.27 0.53
CA ASN A 74 1.53 4.83 1.88
C ASN A 74 0.54 6.00 1.93
N SER A 75 0.57 6.87 0.91
CA SER A 75 -0.34 8.02 0.83
C SER A 75 -1.81 7.60 0.70
N SER A 76 -2.13 6.57 -0.09
CA SER A 76 -3.51 6.08 -0.20
C SER A 76 -3.97 5.25 1.00
N LYS A 77 -3.04 4.61 1.75
CA LYS A 77 -3.41 3.72 2.85
C LYS A 77 -4.18 4.43 3.97
N ALA A 78 -3.77 5.64 4.35
CA ALA A 78 -4.37 6.37 5.48
C ALA A 78 -5.88 6.63 5.33
N PRO A 79 -6.38 7.24 4.23
CA PRO A 79 -7.83 7.45 4.05
C PRO A 79 -8.61 6.14 3.89
N LEU A 80 -8.00 5.12 3.26
CA LEU A 80 -8.59 3.78 3.12
C LEU A 80 -8.78 3.10 4.48
N MET A 81 -7.79 3.21 5.38
CA MET A 81 -7.83 2.59 6.70
C MET A 81 -8.98 3.14 7.56
N GLU A 82 -9.22 4.46 7.53
CA GLU A 82 -10.32 5.09 8.27
C GLU A 82 -11.71 4.61 7.78
N ARG A 83 -11.88 4.53 6.45
CA ARG A 83 -13.13 4.04 5.84
C ARG A 83 -13.37 2.55 6.07
N VAL A 84 -12.32 1.74 6.03
CA VAL A 84 -12.43 0.31 6.33
C VAL A 84 -12.73 0.10 7.81
N ALA A 85 -12.04 0.82 8.70
CA ALA A 85 -12.27 0.72 10.15
C ALA A 85 -13.72 1.07 10.51
N SER A 86 -14.27 2.16 9.96
CA SER A 86 -15.67 2.56 10.20
C SER A 86 -16.70 1.56 9.65
N ARG A 87 -16.43 0.89 8.52
CA ARG A 87 -17.34 -0.13 7.97
C ARG A 87 -17.22 -1.49 8.65
N ARG A 88 -16.02 -1.86 9.12
CA ARG A 88 -15.75 -3.17 9.74
C ARG A 88 -15.99 -3.18 11.24
N SER A 89 -15.94 -2.02 11.92
CA SER A 89 -16.19 -1.91 13.36
C SER A 89 -17.52 -2.53 13.78
N ASP A 90 -18.59 -2.30 13.02
CA ASP A 90 -19.93 -2.76 13.37
C ASP A 90 -20.08 -4.28 13.24
N ALA A 91 -19.47 -4.85 12.19
CA ALA A 91 -19.46 -6.30 11.98
C ALA A 91 -18.60 -7.02 13.03
N ILE A 92 -17.39 -6.50 13.29
CA ILE A 92 -16.45 -7.06 14.28
C ILE A 92 -17.03 -6.96 15.70
N THR A 93 -17.71 -5.84 16.01
CA THR A 93 -18.43 -5.68 17.27
C THR A 93 -19.48 -6.78 17.43
N ARG A 94 -20.27 -7.08 16.39
CA ARG A 94 -21.27 -8.16 16.43
C ARG A 94 -20.64 -9.55 16.60
N GLU A 95 -19.53 -9.84 15.93
CA GLU A 95 -18.83 -11.12 16.06
C GLU A 95 -18.29 -11.36 17.47
N ILE A 96 -17.57 -10.38 18.02
CA ILE A 96 -17.01 -10.48 19.37
C ILE A 96 -18.14 -10.50 20.41
N SER A 97 -19.22 -9.75 20.17
CA SER A 97 -20.43 -9.80 20.99
C SER A 97 -21.07 -11.19 21.04
N GLY A 98 -21.10 -11.90 19.91
CA GLY A 98 -21.61 -13.26 19.81
C GLY A 98 -20.71 -14.31 20.46
N GLN A 99 -19.38 -14.11 20.43
CA GLN A 99 -18.41 -14.98 21.10
C GLN A 99 -18.43 -14.79 22.62
N SER A 100 -18.49 -13.55 23.11
CA SER A 100 -18.59 -13.26 24.55
C SER A 100 -19.91 -13.70 25.19
N ALA A 101 -20.97 -13.97 24.41
CA ALA A 101 -22.20 -14.58 24.93
C ALA A 101 -22.01 -16.05 25.33
N LYS A 102 -20.99 -16.73 24.78
CA LYS A 102 -20.60 -18.10 25.14
C LYS A 102 -19.61 -18.14 26.32
N ASP A 103 -18.71 -17.17 26.40
CA ASP A 103 -17.74 -17.03 27.50
C ASP A 103 -18.22 -16.03 28.56
N LYS A 104 -18.87 -16.55 29.61
CA LYS A 104 -19.60 -15.80 30.65
C LYS A 104 -18.74 -14.91 31.58
N LYS A 105 -17.47 -14.65 31.24
CA LYS A 105 -16.48 -13.99 32.12
C LYS A 105 -15.60 -12.91 31.46
N ILE A 106 -15.95 -12.37 30.29
CA ILE A 106 -15.17 -11.28 29.69
C ILE A 106 -15.66 -9.92 30.23
N SER A 107 -14.73 -9.10 30.75
CA SER A 107 -15.04 -7.75 31.21
C SER A 107 -15.41 -6.85 30.03
N LYS A 108 -16.34 -5.90 30.21
CA LYS A 108 -16.75 -4.94 29.14
C LYS A 108 -15.53 -4.23 28.53
N LYS A 109 -14.53 -3.90 29.34
CA LYS A 109 -13.31 -3.24 28.90
C LYS A 109 -12.45 -4.12 27.98
N GLU A 110 -12.23 -5.39 28.36
CA GLU A 110 -11.43 -6.33 27.56
C GLU A 110 -12.09 -6.62 26.20
N ARG A 111 -13.42 -6.61 26.17
CA ARG A 111 -14.19 -6.76 24.93
C ARG A 111 -14.02 -5.56 23.99
N ASP A 112 -14.11 -4.35 24.51
CA ASP A 112 -13.93 -3.12 23.72
C ASP A 112 -12.49 -3.02 23.18
N ASP A 113 -11.50 -3.41 24.01
CA ASP A 113 -10.09 -3.47 23.61
C ASP A 113 -9.88 -4.52 22.50
N ALA A 114 -10.46 -5.72 22.63
CA ALA A 114 -10.38 -6.76 21.60
C ALA A 114 -11.05 -6.34 20.26
N VAL A 115 -12.19 -5.65 20.32
CA VAL A 115 -12.86 -5.10 19.13
C VAL A 115 -11.96 -4.07 18.44
N ARG A 116 -11.38 -3.16 19.21
CA ARG A 116 -10.50 -2.11 18.68
C ARG A 116 -9.25 -2.70 18.02
N ASP A 117 -8.62 -3.67 18.66
CA ASP A 117 -7.39 -4.28 18.17
C ASP A 117 -7.64 -5.11 16.90
N ARG A 118 -8.73 -5.89 16.87
CA ARG A 118 -9.14 -6.62 15.66
C ARG A 118 -9.54 -5.70 14.52
N THR A 119 -10.28 -4.63 14.81
CA THR A 119 -10.65 -3.63 13.79
C THR A 119 -9.42 -2.95 13.21
N ARG A 120 -8.44 -2.62 14.04
CA ARG A 120 -7.16 -2.04 13.59
C ARG A 120 -6.37 -3.01 12.71
N GLU A 121 -6.24 -4.27 13.11
CA GLU A 121 -5.51 -5.28 12.34
C GLU A 121 -6.16 -5.53 10.96
N VAL A 122 -7.49 -5.71 10.93
CA VAL A 122 -8.24 -5.92 9.69
C VAL A 122 -8.18 -4.68 8.81
N ALA A 123 -8.37 -3.49 9.38
CA ALA A 123 -8.29 -2.25 8.62
C ALA A 123 -6.90 -2.02 8.03
N ASP A 124 -5.83 -2.31 8.77
CA ASP A 124 -4.46 -2.18 8.30
C ASP A 124 -4.17 -3.14 7.12
N TYR A 125 -4.60 -4.40 7.23
CA TYR A 125 -4.40 -5.41 6.19
C TYR A 125 -5.24 -5.16 4.93
N GLU A 126 -6.54 -4.92 5.09
CA GLU A 126 -7.43 -4.66 3.96
C GLU A 126 -7.02 -3.36 3.25
N SER A 127 -6.79 -2.26 3.98
CA SER A 127 -6.37 -0.98 3.37
C SER A 127 -5.05 -1.08 2.63
N THR A 128 -4.07 -1.82 3.19
CA THR A 128 -2.77 -2.05 2.52
C THR A 128 -2.97 -2.81 1.20
N THR A 129 -3.78 -3.87 1.22
CA THR A 129 -4.03 -4.69 0.03
C THR A 129 -4.77 -3.90 -1.05
N TYR A 130 -5.81 -3.15 -0.68
CA TYR A 130 -6.54 -2.28 -1.61
C TYR A 130 -5.66 -1.17 -2.18
N SER A 131 -4.84 -0.53 -1.34
CA SER A 131 -3.91 0.52 -1.77
C SER A 131 -2.90 0.00 -2.81
N ILE A 132 -2.33 -1.19 -2.57
CA ILE A 132 -1.40 -1.83 -3.51
C ILE A 132 -2.10 -2.13 -4.84
N PHE A 133 -3.26 -2.79 -4.79
CA PHE A 133 -3.98 -3.19 -6.00
C PHE A 133 -4.38 -1.98 -6.86
N TYR A 134 -5.01 -0.97 -6.26
CA TYR A 134 -5.49 0.21 -6.98
C TYR A 134 -4.34 0.99 -7.63
N ASN A 135 -3.30 1.30 -6.86
CA ASN A 135 -2.14 2.03 -7.37
C ASN A 135 -1.40 1.21 -8.45
N ASN A 136 -1.35 -0.12 -8.35
CA ASN A 136 -0.79 -0.97 -9.40
C ASN A 136 -1.60 -0.90 -10.70
N CYS A 137 -2.92 -0.97 -10.62
CA CYS A 137 -3.78 -0.87 -11.80
C CYS A 137 -3.62 0.50 -12.48
N VAL A 138 -3.61 1.58 -11.71
CA VAL A 138 -3.41 2.94 -12.22
C VAL A 138 -2.03 3.09 -12.87
N PHE A 139 -0.97 2.61 -12.21
CA PHE A 139 0.39 2.64 -12.74
C PHE A 139 0.50 1.90 -14.08
N LEU A 140 0.00 0.66 -14.15
CA LEU A 140 0.07 -0.15 -15.37
C LEU A 140 -0.75 0.46 -16.50
N LEU A 141 -1.93 1.02 -16.21
CA LEU A 141 -2.77 1.67 -17.20
C LEU A 141 -2.07 2.90 -17.79
N ILE A 142 -1.53 3.77 -16.94
CA ILE A 142 -0.79 4.96 -17.39
C ILE A 142 0.46 4.54 -18.17
N LEU A 143 1.22 3.57 -17.67
CA LEU A 143 2.42 3.04 -18.33
C LEU A 143 2.10 2.55 -19.75
N LEU A 144 1.03 1.76 -19.91
CA LEU A 144 0.62 1.24 -21.22
C LEU A 144 0.24 2.36 -22.19
N VAL A 145 -0.59 3.31 -21.74
CA VAL A 145 -1.03 4.43 -22.58
C VAL A 145 0.16 5.30 -23.00
N VAL A 146 1.00 5.68 -22.05
CA VAL A 146 2.17 6.53 -22.32
C VAL A 146 3.18 5.80 -23.21
N SER A 147 3.44 4.51 -22.94
CA SER A 147 4.36 3.70 -23.77
C SER A 147 3.86 3.55 -25.21
N MET A 148 2.56 3.38 -25.43
CA MET A 148 1.98 3.32 -26.78
C MET A 148 2.10 4.66 -27.52
N VAL A 149 1.92 5.79 -26.84
CA VAL A 149 2.08 7.11 -27.47
C VAL A 149 3.56 7.38 -27.80
N LEU A 150 4.47 6.95 -26.93
CA LEU A 150 5.91 7.21 -27.07
C LEU A 150 6.68 6.18 -27.91
N GLN A 151 6.01 5.17 -28.48
CA GLN A 151 6.65 4.14 -29.32
C GLN A 151 7.43 4.69 -30.53
N ARG A 152 7.16 5.94 -30.94
CA ARG A 152 7.80 6.59 -32.10
C ARG A 152 9.13 7.29 -31.75
N PHE A 153 9.44 7.43 -30.47
CA PHE A 153 10.70 8.03 -29.99
C PHE A 153 11.81 6.98 -29.86
N SER A 154 13.02 7.41 -29.48
CA SER A 154 14.08 6.47 -29.15
C SER A 154 13.68 5.56 -27.98
N GLY A 155 14.06 4.28 -28.03
CA GLY A 155 13.67 3.30 -27.00
C GLY A 155 14.08 3.70 -25.58
N GLN A 156 15.24 4.36 -25.43
CA GLN A 156 15.72 4.88 -24.15
C GLN A 156 14.83 6.02 -23.63
N ALA A 157 14.46 6.98 -24.49
CA ALA A 157 13.60 8.11 -24.10
C ALA A 157 12.18 7.65 -23.78
N SER A 158 11.64 6.72 -24.59
CA SER A 158 10.34 6.09 -24.36
C SER A 158 10.29 5.40 -22.99
N TYR A 159 11.31 4.62 -22.61
CA TYR A 159 11.39 3.97 -21.30
C TYR A 159 11.46 4.96 -20.15
N PHE A 160 12.38 5.92 -20.21
CA PHE A 160 12.57 6.92 -19.16
C PHE A 160 11.29 7.75 -18.92
N ILE A 161 10.73 8.31 -19.99
CA ILE A 161 9.57 9.17 -19.88
C ILE A 161 8.34 8.37 -19.44
N SER A 162 8.12 7.16 -19.97
CA SER A 162 6.98 6.33 -19.58
C SER A 162 7.02 5.92 -18.11
N MET A 163 8.19 5.52 -17.61
CA MET A 163 8.36 5.12 -16.21
C MET A 163 8.18 6.30 -15.26
N VAL A 164 8.82 7.43 -15.56
CA VAL A 164 8.76 8.63 -14.71
C VAL A 164 7.35 9.22 -14.72
N LEU A 165 6.70 9.30 -15.89
CA LEU A 165 5.32 9.80 -15.97
C LEU A 165 4.33 8.86 -15.29
N ALA A 166 4.44 7.54 -15.50
CA ALA A 166 3.51 6.59 -14.89
C ALA A 166 3.64 6.58 -13.36
N SER A 167 4.87 6.51 -12.83
CA SER A 167 5.10 6.52 -11.38
C SER A 167 4.79 7.88 -10.74
N GLY A 168 5.18 8.99 -11.39
CA GLY A 168 4.91 10.35 -10.96
C GLY A 168 3.42 10.67 -10.92
N LEU A 169 2.69 10.34 -11.99
CA LEU A 169 1.26 10.60 -12.08
C LEU A 169 0.47 9.72 -11.10
N THR A 170 0.88 8.46 -10.92
CA THR A 170 0.27 7.58 -9.89
C THR A 170 0.49 8.11 -8.48
N ALA A 171 1.70 8.57 -8.15
CA ALA A 171 2.00 9.17 -6.85
C ALA A 171 1.21 10.47 -6.62
N PHE A 172 1.05 11.29 -7.66
CA PHE A 172 0.24 12.51 -7.59
C PHE A 172 -1.23 12.19 -7.35
N LEU A 173 -1.81 11.25 -8.11
CA LEU A 173 -3.19 10.82 -7.96
C LEU A 173 -3.46 10.21 -6.58
N SER A 174 -2.52 9.42 -6.06
CA SER A 174 -2.59 8.83 -4.72
C SER A 174 -2.64 9.88 -3.59
N THR A 175 -2.04 11.06 -3.81
CA THR A 175 -2.02 12.16 -2.83
C THR A 175 -3.29 13.01 -2.90
N GLY A 176 -4.07 12.90 -3.97
CA GLY A 176 -5.32 13.62 -4.14
C GLY A 176 -6.35 13.20 -3.08
N LYS A 177 -6.76 14.14 -2.21
CA LYS A 177 -7.70 13.94 -1.09
C LYS A 177 -9.10 13.41 -1.48
N GLY A 178 -9.36 13.15 -2.76
CA GLY A 178 -10.62 12.62 -3.29
C GLY A 178 -10.48 11.46 -4.28
N SER A 179 -9.29 10.88 -4.47
CA SER A 179 -9.12 9.68 -5.29
C SER A 179 -9.27 8.43 -4.43
N LEU A 180 -10.51 7.92 -4.41
CA LEU A 180 -11.10 6.80 -3.64
C LEU A 180 -11.96 7.25 -2.48
#